data_AF-A0A350EYT8-F1
#
_entry.id   AF-A0A350EYT8-F1
#
_cell.length_a   1.000
_cell.length_b   1.000
_cell.length_c   1.000
_cell.angle_alpha   90.00
_cell.angle_beta   90.00
_cell.angle_gamma   90.00
#
_symmetry.space_group_name_H-M   'P 1'
#
loop_
_entity.id
_entity.type
_entity.pdbx_description
1 polymer ?
#
loop_
_entity_poly.entity_id
_entity_poly.type
_entity_poly.pdbx_seq_one_letter_code
_entity_poly.pdbx_strand_id
1 'polypeptide(L)' 'IIGGGIARAGDDLFQPLRRLVPQFEWHVCGHAVEIRPAQLGEFAGAYGAAWETQREKLHA' A
#
# COMPACT_ATOMS: atom_id res chain seq x y z
N ILE A 1 -2.10 1.06 -0.07
CA ILE A 1 -1.26 -0.03 0.50
C ILE A 1 -0.71 0.44 1.84
N ILE A 2 -0.74 -0.40 2.89
CA ILE A 2 -0.16 -0.09 4.21
C ILE A 2 0.94 -1.11 4.52
N GLY A 3 2.16 -0.63 4.78
CA GLY A 3 3.32 -1.46 5.09
C GLY A 3 3.89 -1.20 6.49
N GLY A 4 5.11 -1.71 6.73
CA GLY A 4 5.79 -1.59 8.01
C GLY A 4 5.23 -2.49 9.11
N GLY A 5 5.76 -2.35 10.33
CA GLY A 5 5.40 -3.20 11.46
C GLY A 5 3.92 -3.14 11.84
N ILE A 6 3.28 -1.98 11.66
CA ILE A 6 1.86 -1.79 11.99
C ILE A 6 0.94 -2.68 11.15
N ALA A 7 1.30 -2.95 9.89
CA ALA A 7 0.51 -3.82 9.01
C ALA A 7 0.42 -5.27 9.51
N ARG A 8 1.30 -5.68 10.44
CA ARG A 8 1.26 -7.01 11.08
C ARG A 8 0.11 -7.18 12.07
N ALA A 9 -0.54 -6.09 12.48
CA ALA A 9 -1.72 -6.13 13.33
C ALA A 9 -2.94 -6.77 12.64
N GLY A 10 -2.87 -7.03 11.32
CA GLY A 10 -3.91 -7.79 10.63
C GLY A 10 -5.29 -7.14 10.77
N ASP A 11 -6.30 -7.95 11.09
CA ASP A 11 -7.68 -7.48 11.17
C ASP A 11 -7.91 -6.41 12.24
N ASP A 12 -7.10 -6.38 13.31
CA ASP A 12 -7.18 -5.33 14.34
C ASP A 12 -6.87 -3.94 13.78
N LEU A 13 -6.06 -3.87 12.72
CA LEU A 13 -5.82 -2.63 11.97
C LEU A 13 -6.79 -2.50 10.77
N PHE A 14 -6.93 -3.55 9.96
CA PHE A 14 -7.60 -3.44 8.66
C PHE A 14 -9.12 -3.41 8.77
N GLN A 15 -9.75 -4.06 9.76
CA GLN A 15 -11.20 -3.97 9.92
C GLN A 15 -11.67 -2.56 10.32
N PRO A 16 -11.08 -1.88 11.32
CA PRO A 16 -11.44 -0.49 11.62
C PRO A 16 -11.26 0.42 10.42
N LEU A 17 -10.16 0.29 9.68
CA LEU A 17 -9.90 1.08 8.49
C LEU A 17 -10.98 0.89 7.41
N ARG A 18 -11.39 -0.35 7.15
CA ARG A 18 -12.48 -0.66 6.20
C ARG A 18 -13.83 -0.06 6.62
N ARG A 19 -14.05 0.17 7.92
CA ARG A 19 -15.28 0.80 8.43
C ARG A 19 -15.21 2.32 8.44
N LEU A 20 -14.04 2.88 8.74
CA LEU A 20 -13.86 4.31 8.97
C LEU A 20 -13.58 5.07 7.69
N VAL A 21 -12.73 4.55 6.80
CA VAL A 21 -12.33 5.25 5.57
C VAL A 21 -13.52 5.60 4.67
N PRO A 22 -14.54 4.74 4.47
CA PRO A 22 -15.73 5.09 3.69
C PRO A 22 -16.52 6.30 4.21
N GLN A 23 -16.36 6.66 5.48
CA GLN A 23 -17.06 7.81 6.08
C GLN A 23 -16.38 9.15 5.72
N PHE A 24 -15.11 9.12 5.31
CA PHE A 24 -14.31 10.30 5.04
C PHE A 24 -13.80 10.37 3.60
N GLU A 25 -13.80 9.24 2.88
CA GLU A 25 -13.34 9.22 1.50
C GLU A 25 -14.38 9.86 0.55
N TRP A 26 -13.88 10.67 -0.37
CA TRP A 26 -14.67 11.06 -1.54
C TRP A 26 -14.73 9.86 -2.49
N HIS A 27 -15.92 9.31 -2.69
CA HIS A 27 -16.15 8.24 -3.66
C HIS A 27 -16.12 8.78 -5.09
N VAL A 28 -14.92 8.82 -5.70
CA VAL A 28 -14.76 9.29 -7.07
C VAL A 28 -15.43 8.30 -8.02
N CYS A 29 -16.47 8.76 -8.73
CA CYS A 29 -17.25 7.93 -9.65
C CYS A 29 -17.81 6.63 -9.02
N GLY A 30 -18.10 6.64 -7.71
CA GLY A 30 -18.63 5.46 -7.02
C GLY A 30 -17.60 4.38 -6.69
N HIS A 31 -16.31 4.64 -6.87
CA HIS A 31 -15.24 3.71 -6.49
C HIS A 31 -14.79 3.98 -5.05
N ALA A 32 -14.78 2.93 -4.24
CA ALA A 32 -14.20 2.94 -2.90
C ALA A 32 -12.68 2.68 -2.98
N VAL A 33 -11.92 3.23 -2.03
CA VAL A 33 -10.49 3.00 -1.95
C VAL A 33 -10.16 1.58 -1.50
N GLU A 34 -9.20 0.98 -2.19
CA GLU A 34 -8.75 -0.37 -1.87
C GLU A 34 -7.64 -0.35 -0.79
N ILE A 35 -7.93 -0.95 0.37
CA ILE A 35 -6.99 -1.03 1.49
C ILE A 35 -6.39 -2.44 1.56
N ARG A 36 -5.07 -2.53 1.33
CA ARG A 36 -4.31 -3.80 1.33
C ARG A 36 -3.02 -3.71 2.16
N PRO A 37 -2.61 -4.81 2.82
CA PRO A 37 -1.28 -4.92 3.41
C PRO A 37 -0.20 -4.98 2.33
N ALA A 38 0.97 -4.38 2.61
CA ALA A 38 2.16 -4.53 1.77
C ALA A 38 2.68 -5.96 1.82
N GLN A 39 3.07 -6.50 0.66
CA GLN A 39 3.51 -7.90 0.53
C GLN A 39 5.03 -8.08 0.58
N LEU A 40 5.80 -7.03 0.26
CA LEU A 40 7.26 -7.10 0.11
C LEU A 40 8.04 -7.00 1.43
N GLY A 41 7.35 -6.85 2.56
CA GLY A 41 7.97 -6.77 3.87
C GLY A 41 9.01 -5.65 3.99
N GLU A 42 10.08 -5.93 4.71
CA GLU A 42 11.19 -4.98 4.95
C GLU A 42 11.98 -4.65 3.68
N PHE A 43 11.93 -5.51 2.67
CA PHE A 43 12.67 -5.34 1.42
C PHE A 43 11.96 -4.47 0.39
N ALA A 44 10.75 -3.97 0.67
CA ALA A 44 10.00 -3.11 -0.24
C ALA A 44 10.83 -1.93 -0.77
N GLY A 45 11.63 -1.30 0.10
CA GLY A 45 12.52 -0.20 -0.27
C GLY A 45 13.69 -0.65 -1.17
N ALA A 46 14.32 -1.78 -0.86
CA ALA A 46 15.41 -2.33 -1.65
C ALA A 46 14.95 -2.71 -3.07
N TYR A 47 13.78 -3.36 -3.18
CA TYR A 47 13.17 -3.66 -4.48
C TYR A 47 12.88 -2.39 -5.29
N GLY A 48 12.35 -1.34 -4.65
CA GLY A 48 12.12 -0.05 -5.31
C GLY A 48 13.41 0.58 -5.84
N ALA A 49 14.48 0.59 -5.03
CA ALA A 49 15.77 1.14 -5.45
C ALA A 49 16.37 0.37 -6.64
N ALA A 50 16.32 -0.96 -6.60
CA ALA A 50 16.79 -1.81 -7.69
C ALA A 50 15.98 -1.59 -8.98
N TRP A 51 14.66 -1.45 -8.86
CA TRP A 51 13.77 -1.16 -9.99
C TRP A 51 14.13 0.15 -10.66
N GLU A 52 14.36 1.23 -9.90
CA GLU A 52 14.71 2.52 -10.48
C GLU A 52 16.03 2.46 -11.25
N THR A 53 17.06 1.81 -10.71
CA THR A 53 18.32 1.59 -11.43
C THR A 53 18.12 0.78 -12.71
N GLN A 54 17.27 -0.26 -12.68
CA GLN A 54 16.95 -1.05 -13.87
C GLN A 54 16.18 -0.22 -14.90
N ARG A 55 15.21 0.59 -14.48
CA ARG A 55 14.39 1.44 -15.34
C ARG A 55 15.24 2.48 -16.08
N GLU A 56 16.18 3.11 -15.39
CA GLU A 56 17.13 4.06 -16.02
C GLU A 56 17.94 3.41 -17.14
N LYS A 57 18.46 2.19 -16.91
CA LYS A 57 19.26 1.45 -17.91
C LYS A 57 18.46 0.99 -19.13
N LEU A 58 17.13 0.85 -19.03
CA LEU A 58 16.27 0.46 -20.14
C LEU A 58 15.93 1.64 -21.07
N HIS A 59 16.16 2.87 -20.63
CA HIS A 59 15.88 4.10 -21.39
C HIS A 59 17.15 4.86 -21.82
N ALA A 60 18.33 4.27 -21.60
CA ALA A 60 19.64 4.77 -22.04
C ALA A 60 20.18 3.92 -23.20
#